data_AF-A0A839AG69-F1
#
_entry.id   AF-A0A839AG69-F1
#
_cell.length_a   1.000
_cell.length_b   1.000
_cell.length_c   1.000
_cell.angle_alpha   90.00
_cell.angle_beta   90.00
_cell.angle_gamma   90.00
#
_symmetry.space_group_name_H-M   'P 1'
#
loop_
_entity.id
_entity.type
_entity.pdbx_description
1 polymer ?
#
loop_
_entity_poly.entity_id
_entity_poly.type
_entity_poly.pdbx_seq_one_letter_code
_entity_poly.pdbx_strand_id
1 'polypeptide(L)'
;MEMALDRILGADTVAGETERPARLVAAMRHAALGGGKRLRPVLMRETARAYGRDDGGVLIAAAALECIHCYSLVHDDLPAMDDDDMRRGRPTVHKAYDEATAILAGDALLTLAFDLIASDTVHAEAAVRLRLSRDLARAAGLGGMAGGQMLDLESEHRQRSEAEIRTLQAMKTGALIRYATRSGAILAGASDEDVARMTRFGELVGLAFQLADDLLDVQGDAAILGKAAGKDAAAGKATLVALKGVDWTRRTLDELVREADGLLASLGARAEVLSAIARYVADRSA
;
A
#
# COMPACT_ATOMS: atom_id res chain seq x y z
N MET A 1 -4.51 -14.82 -1.75
CA MET A 1 -3.79 -14.01 -0.76
C MET A 1 -4.17 -14.41 0.66
N GLU A 2 -5.44 -14.34 1.06
CA GLU A 2 -5.87 -14.73 2.42
C GLU A 2 -5.34 -16.09 2.88
N MET A 3 -5.53 -17.16 2.10
CA MET A 3 -4.99 -18.48 2.45
C MET A 3 -3.46 -18.52 2.60
N ALA A 4 -2.73 -17.65 1.91
CA ALA A 4 -1.27 -17.59 2.02
C ALA A 4 -0.87 -16.90 3.33
N LEU A 5 -1.48 -15.75 3.64
CA LEU A 5 -1.27 -15.04 4.91
C LEU A 5 -1.70 -15.89 6.11
N ASP A 6 -2.82 -16.61 5.99
CA ASP A 6 -3.33 -17.50 7.03
C ASP A 6 -2.31 -18.58 7.40
N ARG A 7 -1.66 -19.18 6.39
CA ARG A 7 -0.59 -20.16 6.58
C ARG A 7 0.69 -19.55 7.13
N ILE A 8 1.12 -18.40 6.59
CA ILE A 8 2.33 -17.69 7.02
C ILE A 8 2.23 -17.31 8.50
N LEU A 9 1.06 -16.81 8.91
CA LEU A 9 0.75 -16.41 10.27
C LEU A 9 0.21 -17.58 11.11
N GLY A 10 0.65 -18.80 10.80
CA GLY A 10 0.35 -19.99 11.59
C GLY A 10 1.05 -19.99 12.95
N ALA A 11 0.58 -20.83 13.86
CA ALA A 11 1.15 -20.98 15.20
C ALA A 11 2.46 -21.80 15.22
N ASP A 12 2.69 -22.61 14.18
CA ASP A 12 3.87 -23.46 14.08
C ASP A 12 5.14 -22.61 13.86
N THR A 13 6.20 -22.94 14.60
CA THR A 13 7.51 -22.30 14.42
C THR A 13 8.18 -22.76 13.13
N VAL A 14 9.00 -21.89 12.55
CA VAL A 14 9.90 -22.24 11.44
C VAL A 14 11.35 -22.38 11.92
N ALA A 15 12.22 -22.93 11.08
CA ALA A 15 13.64 -23.09 11.41
C ALA A 15 14.29 -21.76 11.80
N GLY A 16 14.89 -21.70 12.99
CA GLY A 16 15.50 -20.48 13.54
C GLY A 16 14.63 -19.73 14.55
N GLU A 17 13.34 -20.05 14.65
CA GLU A 17 12.47 -19.52 15.70
C GLU A 17 12.49 -20.40 16.96
N THR A 18 12.35 -19.76 18.12
CA THR A 18 12.22 -20.46 19.42
C THR A 18 10.75 -20.77 19.73
N GLU A 19 9.88 -19.77 19.67
CA GLU A 19 8.45 -19.88 19.99
C GLU A 19 7.68 -18.76 19.28
N ARG A 20 6.40 -19.02 18.94
CA ARG A 20 5.44 -18.01 18.48
C ARG A 20 4.39 -17.74 19.56
N PRO A 21 4.51 -16.62 20.32
CA PRO A 21 3.54 -16.30 21.37
C PRO A 21 2.12 -16.19 20.82
N ALA A 22 1.19 -16.97 21.36
CA ALA A 22 -0.18 -17.08 20.83
C ALA A 22 -0.91 -15.73 20.74
N ARG A 23 -0.70 -14.83 21.72
CA ARG A 23 -1.28 -13.48 21.71
C ARG A 23 -0.78 -12.64 20.53
N LEU A 24 0.53 -12.68 20.26
CA LEU A 24 1.14 -11.93 19.16
C LEU A 24 0.65 -12.48 17.81
N VAL A 25 0.62 -13.81 17.65
CA VAL A 25 0.08 -14.46 16.45
C VAL A 25 -1.37 -14.05 16.21
N ALA A 26 -2.22 -14.08 17.25
CA ALA A 26 -3.61 -13.67 17.14
C ALA A 26 -3.77 -12.19 16.74
N ALA A 27 -2.94 -11.29 17.28
CA ALA A 27 -2.96 -9.87 16.92
C ALA A 27 -2.50 -9.61 15.47
N MET A 28 -1.40 -10.25 15.04
CA MET A 28 -0.94 -10.18 13.64
C MET A 28 -2.00 -10.71 12.67
N ARG A 29 -2.67 -11.82 13.02
CA ARG A 29 -3.79 -12.38 12.24
C ARG A 29 -5.00 -11.45 12.22
N HIS A 30 -5.31 -10.78 13.33
CA HIS A 30 -6.40 -9.79 13.40
C HIS A 30 -6.14 -8.61 12.47
N ALA A 31 -4.90 -8.13 12.42
CA ALA A 31 -4.47 -7.06 11.52
C ALA A 31 -4.46 -7.48 10.03
N ALA A 32 -3.98 -8.70 9.77
CA ALA A 32 -3.66 -9.13 8.42
C ALA A 32 -4.78 -9.89 7.70
N LEU A 33 -5.72 -10.52 8.41
CA LEU A 33 -6.77 -11.38 7.83
C LEU A 33 -8.17 -10.78 8.00
N GLY A 34 -9.09 -11.18 7.12
CA GLY A 34 -10.52 -10.88 7.27
C GLY A 34 -10.93 -9.51 6.72
N GLY A 35 -10.30 -9.08 5.63
CA GLY A 35 -10.71 -7.89 4.88
C GLY A 35 -9.58 -7.20 4.10
N GLY A 36 -9.92 -6.08 3.46
CA GLY A 36 -8.98 -5.27 2.66
C GLY A 36 -8.98 -5.62 1.17
N LYS A 37 -8.86 -4.60 0.32
CA LYS A 37 -8.96 -4.73 -1.15
C LYS A 37 -7.79 -5.50 -1.78
N ARG A 38 -6.69 -5.71 -1.04
CA ARG A 38 -5.44 -6.39 -1.46
C ARG A 38 -4.87 -5.85 -2.78
N LEU A 39 -5.03 -4.55 -3.02
CA LEU A 39 -4.59 -3.89 -4.26
C LEU A 39 -3.08 -4.09 -4.52
N ARG A 40 -2.25 -3.90 -3.49
CA ARG A 40 -0.78 -4.00 -3.59
C ARG A 40 -0.32 -5.41 -4.01
N PRO A 41 -0.77 -6.50 -3.36
CA PRO A 41 -0.55 -7.86 -3.84
C PRO A 41 -1.01 -8.14 -5.27
N VAL A 42 -2.21 -7.66 -5.63
CA VAL A 42 -2.76 -7.88 -6.96
C VAL A 42 -1.89 -7.18 -8.01
N LEU A 43 -1.49 -5.92 -7.77
CA LEU A 43 -0.59 -5.19 -8.67
C LEU A 43 0.73 -5.92 -8.89
N MET A 44 1.37 -6.44 -7.84
CA MET A 44 2.62 -7.19 -7.97
C MET A 44 2.44 -8.45 -8.79
N ARG A 45 1.42 -9.25 -8.46
CA ARG A 45 1.16 -10.53 -9.13
C ARG A 45 0.78 -10.35 -10.59
N GLU A 46 -0.09 -9.40 -10.89
CA GLU A 46 -0.54 -9.14 -12.26
C GLU A 46 0.58 -8.50 -13.10
N THR A 47 1.49 -7.73 -12.48
CA THR A 47 2.71 -7.29 -13.17
C THR A 47 3.62 -8.48 -13.48
N ALA A 48 3.89 -9.36 -12.51
CA ALA A 48 4.71 -10.55 -12.77
C ALA A 48 4.08 -11.44 -13.86
N ARG A 49 2.75 -11.63 -13.82
CA ARG A 49 1.99 -12.37 -14.84
C ARG A 49 2.14 -11.76 -16.22
N ALA A 50 2.07 -10.43 -16.34
CA ALA A 50 2.23 -9.74 -17.62
C ALA A 50 3.61 -10.00 -18.27
N TYR A 51 4.63 -10.28 -17.46
CA TYR A 51 5.97 -10.67 -17.89
C TYR A 51 6.23 -12.19 -17.83
N GLY A 52 5.18 -13.00 -17.66
CA GLY A 52 5.25 -14.47 -17.83
C GLY A 52 5.50 -15.28 -16.55
N ARG A 53 5.36 -14.68 -15.36
CA ARG A 53 5.55 -15.39 -14.08
C ARG A 53 4.32 -15.32 -13.17
N ASP A 54 3.74 -16.48 -12.83
CA ASP A 54 2.66 -16.63 -11.85
C ASP A 54 2.86 -17.92 -11.06
N ASP A 55 3.65 -17.85 -9.99
CA ASP A 55 4.00 -19.00 -9.15
C ASP A 55 3.89 -18.67 -7.65
N GLY A 56 4.16 -19.68 -6.81
CA GLY A 56 4.14 -19.53 -5.36
C GLY A 56 5.16 -18.49 -4.84
N GLY A 57 6.29 -18.31 -5.52
CA GLY A 57 7.30 -17.31 -5.13
C GLY A 57 6.81 -15.89 -5.28
N VAL A 58 6.08 -15.59 -6.36
CA VAL A 58 5.39 -14.30 -6.54
C VAL A 58 4.35 -14.09 -5.44
N LEU A 59 3.61 -15.14 -5.06
CA LEU A 59 2.61 -15.04 -4.00
C LEU A 59 3.25 -14.75 -2.62
N ILE A 60 4.40 -15.34 -2.31
CA ILE A 60 5.14 -15.07 -1.06
C ILE A 60 5.69 -13.63 -1.05
N ALA A 61 6.26 -13.15 -2.17
CA ALA A 61 6.70 -11.76 -2.28
C ALA A 61 5.54 -10.76 -2.12
N ALA A 62 4.39 -11.09 -2.71
CA ALA A 62 3.18 -10.29 -2.56
C ALA A 62 2.65 -10.30 -1.12
N ALA A 63 2.76 -11.43 -0.40
CA ALA A 63 2.41 -11.53 1.00
C ALA A 63 3.35 -10.68 1.88
N ALA A 64 4.65 -10.66 1.59
CA ALA A 64 5.61 -9.79 2.26
C ALA A 64 5.21 -8.30 2.14
N LEU A 65 4.83 -7.86 0.94
CA LEU A 65 4.34 -6.50 0.73
C LEU A 65 3.03 -6.23 1.49
N GLU A 66 2.13 -7.21 1.57
CA GLU A 66 0.90 -7.05 2.35
C GLU A 66 1.17 -7.01 3.85
N CYS A 67 2.17 -7.73 4.37
CA CYS A 67 2.64 -7.59 5.75
C CYS A 67 3.15 -6.16 6.02
N ILE A 68 3.89 -5.57 5.08
CA ILE A 68 4.31 -4.16 5.16
C ILE A 68 3.10 -3.22 5.24
N HIS A 69 2.11 -3.42 4.37
CA HIS A 69 0.90 -2.61 4.40
C HIS A 69 0.09 -2.82 5.69
N CYS A 70 -0.04 -4.06 6.17
CA CYS A 70 -0.78 -4.36 7.39
C CYS A 70 -0.12 -3.76 8.62
N TYR A 71 1.21 -3.83 8.76
CA TYR A 71 1.87 -3.16 9.90
C TYR A 71 1.61 -1.66 9.87
N SER A 72 1.68 -1.05 8.68
CA SER A 72 1.56 0.40 8.57
C SER A 72 0.23 0.85 9.15
N LEU A 73 -0.85 0.14 8.83
CA LEU A 73 -2.19 0.41 9.37
C LEU A 73 -2.28 0.18 10.87
N VAL A 74 -1.66 -0.89 11.39
CA VAL A 74 -1.66 -1.17 12.84
C VAL A 74 -1.03 -0.04 13.64
N HIS A 75 0.08 0.51 13.14
CA HIS A 75 0.75 1.63 13.79
C HIS A 75 0.05 2.96 13.55
N ASP A 76 -0.47 3.21 12.35
CA ASP A 76 -1.27 4.41 12.00
C ASP A 76 -2.49 4.56 12.93
N ASP A 77 -3.11 3.44 13.32
CA ASP A 77 -4.26 3.41 14.23
C ASP A 77 -3.92 3.66 15.71
N LEU A 78 -2.66 3.79 16.12
CA LEU A 78 -2.31 3.94 17.53
C LEU A 78 -2.75 5.31 18.11
N PRO A 79 -2.97 5.44 19.43
CA PRO A 79 -3.35 6.71 20.06
C PRO A 79 -2.38 7.88 19.83
N ALA A 80 -1.10 7.58 19.60
CA ALA A 80 -0.08 8.59 19.31
C ALA A 80 -0.01 8.98 17.81
N MET A 81 -0.87 8.39 16.98
CA MET A 81 -0.95 8.56 15.53
C MET A 81 -2.37 9.06 15.20
N ASP A 82 -3.20 8.30 14.48
CA ASP A 82 -4.56 8.75 14.11
C ASP A 82 -5.61 8.45 15.21
N ASP A 83 -5.27 7.67 16.26
CA ASP A 83 -6.16 7.27 17.37
C ASP A 83 -7.50 6.64 16.91
N ASP A 84 -7.47 5.87 15.83
CA ASP A 84 -8.65 5.24 15.25
C ASP A 84 -9.14 4.03 16.06
N ASP A 85 -10.44 4.02 16.40
CA ASP A 85 -11.06 2.90 17.13
C ASP A 85 -11.40 1.71 16.21
N MET A 86 -11.65 1.96 14.93
CA MET A 86 -12.22 0.99 13.99
C MET A 86 -11.48 0.99 12.65
N ARG A 87 -11.16 -0.21 12.14
CA ARG A 87 -10.60 -0.42 10.80
C ARG A 87 -11.21 -1.64 10.13
N ARG A 88 -11.59 -1.49 8.85
CA ARG A 88 -12.22 -2.55 8.03
C ARG A 88 -13.45 -3.20 8.71
N GLY A 89 -14.24 -2.39 9.43
CA GLY A 89 -15.43 -2.85 10.14
C GLY A 89 -15.16 -3.64 11.42
N ARG A 90 -13.92 -3.63 11.93
CA ARG A 90 -13.51 -4.32 13.18
C ARG A 90 -12.76 -3.34 14.09
N PRO A 91 -12.69 -3.58 15.41
CA PRO A 91 -11.84 -2.79 16.28
C PRO A 91 -10.38 -2.83 15.80
N THR A 92 -9.67 -1.70 15.89
CA THR A 92 -8.23 -1.66 15.61
C THR A 92 -7.47 -2.54 16.59
N VAL A 93 -6.23 -2.92 16.28
CA VAL A 93 -5.48 -3.90 17.09
C VAL A 93 -5.32 -3.42 18.53
N HIS A 94 -5.05 -2.12 18.73
CA HIS A 94 -4.86 -1.57 20.06
C HIS A 94 -6.17 -1.56 20.89
N LYS A 95 -7.34 -1.45 20.23
CA LYS A 95 -8.65 -1.60 20.90
C LYS A 95 -9.05 -3.04 21.15
N ALA A 96 -8.72 -3.96 20.24
CA ALA A 96 -9.02 -5.38 20.39
C ALA A 96 -8.13 -6.08 21.44
N TYR A 97 -6.93 -5.54 21.65
CA TYR A 97 -5.91 -6.07 22.56
C TYR A 97 -5.46 -4.96 23.53
N ASP A 98 -4.30 -4.36 23.25
CA ASP A 98 -3.71 -3.22 23.94
C ASP A 98 -2.64 -2.58 23.04
N GLU A 99 -2.15 -1.40 23.42
CA GLU A 99 -1.11 -0.67 22.66
C GLU A 99 0.19 -1.47 22.50
N ALA A 100 0.65 -2.13 23.56
CA ALA A 100 1.89 -2.92 23.52
C ALA A 100 1.80 -4.07 22.51
N THR A 101 0.67 -4.76 22.48
CA THR A 101 0.38 -5.84 21.54
C THR A 101 0.27 -5.30 20.11
N ALA A 102 -0.33 -4.12 19.91
CA ALA A 102 -0.41 -3.48 18.60
C ALA A 102 0.97 -3.08 18.07
N ILE A 103 1.80 -2.45 18.90
CA ILE A 103 3.18 -2.09 18.57
C ILE A 103 3.96 -3.34 18.13
N LEU A 104 3.96 -4.39 18.97
CA LEU A 104 4.67 -5.64 18.69
C LEU A 104 4.13 -6.38 17.45
N ALA A 105 2.81 -6.34 17.21
CA ALA A 105 2.21 -6.94 16.03
C ALA A 105 2.66 -6.22 14.74
N GLY A 106 2.74 -4.88 14.78
CA GLY A 106 3.29 -4.10 13.68
C GLY A 106 4.77 -4.39 13.45
N ASP A 107 5.58 -4.38 14.51
CA ASP A 107 7.02 -4.69 14.43
C ASP A 107 7.25 -6.09 13.85
N ALA A 108 6.51 -7.09 14.32
CA ALA A 108 6.62 -8.46 13.85
C ALA A 108 6.18 -8.61 12.38
N LEU A 109 5.12 -7.91 11.93
CA LEU A 109 4.70 -7.92 10.53
C LEU A 109 5.74 -7.26 9.62
N LEU A 110 6.35 -6.16 10.06
CA LEU A 110 7.48 -5.52 9.38
C LEU A 110 8.67 -6.47 9.26
N THR A 111 9.09 -7.11 10.36
CA THR A 111 10.22 -8.06 10.36
C THR A 111 9.93 -9.29 9.49
N LEU A 112 8.73 -9.85 9.60
CA LEU A 112 8.29 -11.02 8.82
C LEU A 112 8.31 -10.74 7.31
N ALA A 113 7.98 -9.53 6.87
CA ALA A 113 8.07 -9.18 5.46
C ALA A 113 9.49 -9.37 4.89
N PHE A 114 10.53 -9.07 5.67
CA PHE A 114 11.91 -9.24 5.24
C PHE A 114 12.39 -10.69 5.29
N ASP A 115 11.87 -11.48 6.21
CA ASP A 115 12.08 -12.93 6.20
C ASP A 115 11.46 -13.58 4.94
N LEU A 116 10.19 -13.25 4.65
CA LEU A 116 9.47 -13.75 3.49
C LEU A 116 10.17 -13.37 2.17
N ILE A 117 10.58 -12.12 2.00
CA ILE A 117 11.20 -11.66 0.73
C ILE A 117 12.59 -12.29 0.50
N ALA A 118 13.28 -12.69 1.57
CA ALA A 118 14.59 -13.31 1.51
C ALA A 118 14.54 -14.82 1.21
N SER A 119 13.37 -15.46 1.36
CA SER A 119 13.15 -16.89 1.14
C SER A 119 13.53 -17.34 -0.27
N ASP A 120 14.20 -18.49 -0.38
CA ASP A 120 14.52 -19.13 -1.68
C ASP A 120 13.27 -19.44 -2.51
N THR A 121 12.10 -19.55 -1.87
CA THR A 121 10.80 -19.72 -2.56
C THR A 121 10.48 -18.53 -3.46
N VAL A 122 10.90 -17.32 -3.09
CA VAL A 122 10.59 -16.08 -3.83
C VAL A 122 11.31 -16.05 -5.18
N HIS A 123 12.59 -16.42 -5.21
CA HIS A 123 13.39 -16.46 -6.42
C HIS A 123 14.65 -17.30 -6.19
N ALA A 124 15.08 -18.09 -7.18
CA ALA A 124 16.28 -18.92 -7.04
C ALA A 124 17.56 -18.09 -6.85
N GLU A 125 17.70 -17.00 -7.62
CA GLU A 125 18.85 -16.10 -7.51
C GLU A 125 18.76 -15.18 -6.28
N ALA A 126 19.77 -15.27 -5.40
CA ALA A 126 19.89 -14.41 -4.23
C ALA A 126 20.01 -12.92 -4.58
N ALA A 127 20.64 -12.58 -5.71
CA ALA A 127 20.78 -11.20 -6.17
C ALA A 127 19.41 -10.52 -6.40
N VAL A 128 18.45 -11.26 -6.95
CA VAL A 128 17.07 -10.77 -7.13
C VAL A 128 16.41 -10.53 -5.77
N ARG A 129 16.51 -11.49 -4.84
CA ARG A 129 15.94 -11.35 -3.49
C ARG A 129 16.54 -10.17 -2.72
N LEU A 130 17.86 -9.96 -2.82
CA LEU A 130 18.55 -8.80 -2.23
C LEU A 130 18.08 -7.48 -2.85
N ARG A 131 17.90 -7.42 -4.18
CA ARG A 131 17.35 -6.24 -4.87
C ARG A 131 15.94 -5.93 -4.37
N LEU A 132 15.07 -6.94 -4.30
CA LEU A 132 13.69 -6.80 -3.82
C LEU A 132 13.61 -6.36 -2.35
N SER A 133 14.43 -6.94 -1.48
CA SER A 133 14.54 -6.57 -0.07
C SER A 133 14.97 -5.11 0.10
N ARG A 134 16.05 -4.69 -0.58
CA ARG A 134 16.52 -3.30 -0.53
C ARG A 134 15.49 -2.31 -1.06
N ASP A 135 14.83 -2.64 -2.17
CA ASP A 135 13.80 -1.78 -2.76
C ASP A 135 12.57 -1.68 -1.81
N LEU A 136 12.23 -2.76 -1.08
CA LEU A 136 11.16 -2.76 -0.08
C LEU A 136 11.50 -1.87 1.12
N ALA A 137 12.72 -2.01 1.66
CA ALA A 137 13.20 -1.18 2.76
C ALA A 137 13.18 0.32 2.42
N ARG A 138 13.55 0.68 1.19
CA ARG A 138 13.50 2.07 0.72
C ARG A 138 12.06 2.55 0.53
N ALA A 139 11.16 1.70 0.04
CA ALA A 139 9.76 2.05 -0.15
C ALA A 139 8.97 2.15 1.15
N ALA A 140 9.30 1.34 2.17
CA ALA A 140 8.61 1.33 3.46
C ALA A 140 9.22 2.32 4.48
N GLY A 141 10.53 2.56 4.41
CA GLY A 141 11.28 3.31 5.42
C GLY A 141 11.37 4.82 5.19
N LEU A 142 12.54 5.39 5.57
CA LEU A 142 12.80 6.84 5.66
C LEU A 142 12.45 7.63 4.39
N GLY A 143 12.86 7.14 3.22
CA GLY A 143 12.60 7.80 1.94
C GLY A 143 11.26 7.41 1.30
N GLY A 144 10.43 6.67 2.02
CA GLY A 144 9.18 6.11 1.54
C GLY A 144 8.07 6.29 2.57
N MET A 145 7.25 5.26 2.78
CA MET A 145 6.03 5.31 3.56
C MET A 145 6.20 5.93 4.96
N ALA A 146 7.18 5.46 5.75
CA ALA A 146 7.38 6.00 7.10
C ALA A 146 7.79 7.48 7.08
N GLY A 147 8.62 7.91 6.12
CA GLY A 147 8.94 9.33 5.95
C GLY A 147 7.72 10.14 5.53
N GLY A 148 6.89 9.60 4.64
CA GLY A 148 5.62 10.21 4.25
C GLY A 148 4.64 10.34 5.43
N GLN A 149 4.62 9.36 6.33
CA GLN A 149 3.84 9.41 7.56
C GLN A 149 4.32 10.53 8.49
N MET A 150 5.63 10.69 8.67
CA MET A 150 6.18 11.78 9.47
C MET A 150 5.82 13.15 8.89
N LEU A 151 5.95 13.32 7.56
CA LEU A 151 5.51 14.54 6.88
C LEU A 151 4.00 14.79 7.05
N ASP A 152 3.20 13.74 7.20
CA ASP A 152 1.77 13.88 7.46
C ASP A 152 1.52 14.49 8.85
N LEU A 153 2.08 13.87 9.90
CA LEU A 153 2.00 14.32 11.29
C LEU A 153 2.52 15.75 11.46
N GLU A 154 3.67 16.08 10.87
CA GLU A 154 4.29 17.40 10.99
C GLU A 154 3.42 18.54 10.45
N SER A 155 2.42 18.25 9.62
CA SER A 155 1.63 19.33 9.00
C SER A 155 0.19 19.44 9.46
N GLU A 156 -0.18 18.79 10.56
CA GLU A 156 -1.39 19.16 11.31
C GLU A 156 -1.37 20.61 11.83
N HIS A 157 -0.24 21.32 11.62
CA HIS A 157 0.00 22.66 12.16
C HIS A 157 0.39 23.73 11.13
N ARG A 158 0.36 23.46 9.81
CA ARG A 158 0.68 24.48 8.78
C ARG A 158 0.10 24.20 7.39
N GLN A 159 -0.03 25.27 6.60
CA GLN A 159 -0.35 25.15 5.17
C GLN A 159 0.83 24.55 4.39
N ARG A 160 0.51 23.67 3.42
CA ARG A 160 1.49 23.03 2.53
C ARG A 160 1.41 23.63 1.13
N SER A 161 2.56 23.78 0.48
CA SER A 161 2.65 23.98 -0.95
C SER A 161 2.21 22.72 -1.71
N GLU A 162 1.80 22.89 -2.97
CA GLU A 162 1.47 21.77 -3.85
C GLU A 162 2.61 20.75 -3.95
N ALA A 163 3.87 21.21 -3.97
CA ALA A 163 5.04 20.34 -4.05
C ALA A 163 5.21 19.46 -2.79
N GLU A 164 4.95 20.01 -1.61
CA GLU A 164 5.01 19.27 -0.34
C GLU A 164 3.91 18.21 -0.27
N ILE A 165 2.69 18.55 -0.71
CA ILE A 165 1.57 17.58 -0.76
C ILE A 165 1.92 16.43 -1.70
N ARG A 166 2.40 16.74 -2.92
CA ARG A 166 2.81 15.70 -3.87
C ARG A 166 3.91 14.80 -3.30
N THR A 167 4.88 15.38 -2.60
CA THR A 167 5.97 14.62 -1.97
C THR A 167 5.43 13.69 -0.89
N LEU A 168 4.60 14.19 0.02
CA LEU A 168 3.93 13.40 1.05
C LEU A 168 3.14 12.24 0.45
N GLN A 169 2.27 12.52 -0.53
CA GLN A 169 1.41 11.51 -1.15
C GLN A 169 2.23 10.43 -1.88
N ALA A 170 3.29 10.83 -2.58
CA ALA A 170 4.21 9.91 -3.25
C ALA A 170 4.96 9.00 -2.26
N MET A 171 5.23 9.50 -1.04
CA MET A 171 5.90 8.76 0.02
C MET A 171 4.92 7.86 0.79
N LYS A 172 3.89 8.43 1.44
CA LYS A 172 2.94 7.74 2.33
C LYS A 172 2.17 6.63 1.59
N THR A 173 1.63 6.95 0.42
CA THR A 173 0.75 6.02 -0.33
C THR A 173 1.44 5.45 -1.57
N GLY A 174 2.07 6.31 -2.38
CA GLY A 174 2.60 5.95 -3.68
C GLY A 174 3.78 4.98 -3.63
N ALA A 175 4.63 5.04 -2.60
CA ALA A 175 5.89 4.30 -2.54
C ALA A 175 5.68 2.77 -2.59
N LEU A 176 4.67 2.26 -1.86
CA LEU A 176 4.36 0.83 -1.85
C LEU A 176 3.63 0.35 -3.11
N ILE A 177 2.83 1.22 -3.75
CA ILE A 177 2.17 0.92 -5.03
C ILE A 177 3.21 0.86 -6.16
N ARG A 178 4.15 1.82 -6.18
CA ARG A 178 5.33 1.79 -7.06
C ARG A 178 6.17 0.55 -6.82
N TYR A 179 6.42 0.19 -5.55
CA TYR A 179 7.15 -1.04 -5.24
C TYR A 179 6.42 -2.27 -5.78
N ALA A 180 5.10 -2.39 -5.62
CA ALA A 180 4.33 -3.54 -6.09
C ALA A 180 4.56 -3.84 -7.58
N THR A 181 4.37 -2.83 -8.42
CA THR A 181 4.48 -2.95 -9.88
C THR A 181 5.94 -3.17 -10.30
N ARG A 182 6.87 -2.39 -9.75
CA ARG A 182 8.32 -2.56 -10.00
C ARG A 182 8.81 -3.96 -9.63
N SER A 183 8.45 -4.46 -8.46
CA SER A 183 8.89 -5.77 -7.95
C SER A 183 8.31 -6.92 -8.75
N GLY A 184 7.07 -6.82 -9.23
CA GLY A 184 6.48 -7.81 -10.13
C GLY A 184 7.28 -7.98 -11.42
N ALA A 185 7.73 -6.88 -12.02
CA ALA A 185 8.59 -6.91 -13.22
C ALA A 185 9.97 -7.53 -12.92
N ILE A 186 10.59 -7.15 -11.79
CA ILE A 186 11.86 -7.73 -11.34
C ILE A 186 11.74 -9.25 -11.11
N LEU A 187 10.68 -9.69 -10.44
CA LEU A 187 10.43 -11.11 -10.14
C LEU A 187 10.31 -11.95 -11.41
N ALA A 188 9.75 -11.39 -12.48
CA ALA A 188 9.57 -12.06 -13.75
C ALA A 188 10.80 -11.99 -14.68
N GLY A 189 11.90 -11.37 -14.24
CA GLY A 189 13.10 -11.22 -15.05
C GLY A 189 12.93 -10.26 -16.23
N ALA A 190 12.04 -9.26 -16.11
CA ALA A 190 11.86 -8.23 -17.13
C ALA A 190 13.13 -7.39 -17.33
N SER A 191 13.26 -6.75 -18.50
CA SER A 191 14.38 -5.86 -18.79
C SER A 191 14.40 -4.64 -17.85
N ASP A 192 15.55 -3.99 -17.66
CA ASP A 192 15.60 -2.78 -16.82
C ASP A 192 14.75 -1.63 -17.39
N GLU A 193 14.55 -1.59 -18.72
CA GLU A 193 13.61 -0.66 -19.36
C GLU A 193 12.16 -0.97 -18.94
N ASP A 194 11.76 -2.23 -18.97
CA ASP A 194 10.43 -2.67 -18.53
C ASP A 194 10.22 -2.43 -17.03
N VAL A 195 11.26 -2.65 -16.21
CA VAL A 195 11.23 -2.34 -14.78
C VAL A 195 11.07 -0.83 -14.55
N ALA A 196 11.74 0.02 -15.32
CA ALA A 196 11.55 1.48 -15.26
C ALA A 196 10.13 1.88 -15.72
N ARG A 197 9.61 1.25 -16.78
CA ARG A 197 8.24 1.45 -17.27
C ARG A 197 7.21 1.10 -16.21
N MET A 198 7.35 -0.05 -15.55
CA MET A 198 6.47 -0.45 -14.46
C MET A 198 6.63 0.40 -13.21
N THR A 199 7.83 0.94 -12.96
CA THR A 199 8.04 1.94 -11.90
C THR A 199 7.20 3.18 -12.16
N ARG A 200 7.26 3.73 -13.37
CA ARG A 200 6.45 4.90 -13.76
C ARG A 200 4.95 4.60 -13.71
N PHE A 201 4.52 3.43 -14.19
CA PHE A 201 3.13 3.00 -14.09
C PHE A 201 2.64 2.99 -12.62
N GLY A 202 3.44 2.43 -11.70
CA GLY A 202 3.10 2.43 -10.28
C GLY A 202 3.06 3.82 -9.64
N GLU A 203 3.88 4.76 -10.10
CA GLU A 203 3.81 6.17 -9.66
C GLU A 203 2.51 6.85 -10.08
N LEU A 204 2.08 6.62 -11.32
CA LEU A 204 0.81 7.13 -11.85
C LEU A 204 -0.39 6.55 -11.10
N VAL A 205 -0.42 5.23 -10.91
CA VAL A 205 -1.48 4.56 -10.14
C VAL A 205 -1.48 5.03 -8.68
N GLY A 206 -0.31 5.24 -8.08
CA GLY A 206 -0.20 5.74 -6.71
C GLY A 206 -0.77 7.16 -6.56
N LEU A 207 -0.47 8.05 -7.51
CA LEU A 207 -1.02 9.40 -7.52
C LEU A 207 -2.54 9.38 -7.79
N ALA A 208 -3.00 8.58 -8.75
CA ALA A 208 -4.42 8.43 -9.04
C ALA A 208 -5.19 7.89 -7.83
N PHE A 209 -4.61 6.93 -7.10
CA PHE A 209 -5.20 6.39 -5.88
C PHE A 209 -5.45 7.50 -4.86
N GLN A 210 -4.45 8.33 -4.57
CA GLN A 210 -4.61 9.38 -3.57
C GLN A 210 -5.57 10.48 -4.01
N LEU A 211 -5.51 10.90 -5.29
CA LEU A 211 -6.45 11.89 -5.81
C LEU A 211 -7.91 11.41 -5.77
N ALA A 212 -8.13 10.12 -6.04
CA ALA A 212 -9.47 9.54 -5.92
C ALA A 212 -9.92 9.42 -4.45
N ASP A 213 -9.00 9.17 -3.50
CA ASP A 213 -9.30 9.17 -2.05
C ASP A 213 -9.76 10.56 -1.60
N ASP A 214 -8.90 11.56 -1.86
CA ASP A 214 -9.14 12.95 -1.49
C ASP A 214 -10.45 13.48 -2.14
N LEU A 215 -10.80 13.00 -3.34
CA LEU A 215 -12.05 13.36 -4.02
C LEU A 215 -13.28 12.73 -3.36
N LEU A 216 -13.18 11.47 -2.95
CA LEU A 216 -14.25 10.77 -2.24
C LEU A 216 -14.52 11.42 -0.88
N ASP A 217 -13.49 11.81 -0.16
CA ASP A 217 -13.62 12.50 1.13
C ASP A 217 -14.38 13.81 0.97
N VAL A 218 -13.97 14.67 0.02
CA VAL A 218 -14.65 15.95 -0.27
C VAL A 218 -16.12 15.76 -0.70
N GLN A 219 -16.43 14.71 -1.46
CA GLN A 219 -17.80 14.43 -1.91
C GLN A 219 -18.68 13.80 -0.82
N GLY A 220 -18.10 12.91 0.00
CA GLY A 220 -18.73 12.33 1.17
C GLY A 220 -19.09 13.42 2.17
N ASP A 221 -18.15 14.32 2.45
CA ASP A 221 -18.38 15.49 3.29
C ASP A 221 -19.50 16.36 2.75
N ALA A 222 -19.56 16.64 1.44
CA ALA A 222 -20.65 17.43 0.87
C ALA A 222 -22.04 16.77 1.06
N ALA A 223 -22.12 15.44 0.95
CA ALA A 223 -23.36 14.69 1.16
C ALA A 223 -23.77 14.66 2.65
N ILE A 224 -22.80 14.58 3.56
CA ILE A 224 -23.01 14.60 5.02
C ILE A 224 -23.32 16.02 5.52
N LEU A 225 -22.60 17.03 5.03
CA LEU A 225 -22.81 18.47 5.31
C LEU A 225 -24.17 18.97 4.80
N GLY A 226 -24.75 18.32 3.78
CA GLY A 226 -26.15 18.50 3.38
C GLY A 226 -27.18 18.10 4.47
N LYS A 227 -26.75 17.36 5.50
CA LYS A 227 -27.54 17.00 6.71
C LYS A 227 -26.95 17.52 8.03
N ALA A 228 -25.67 17.85 8.08
CA ALA A 228 -24.99 18.34 9.27
C ALA A 228 -23.91 19.36 8.87
N ALA A 229 -24.31 20.55 8.41
CA ALA A 229 -23.38 21.63 8.17
C ALA A 229 -22.63 21.99 9.47
N GLY A 230 -21.33 21.71 9.51
CA GLY A 230 -20.39 22.39 10.40
C GLY A 230 -19.66 21.57 11.47
N LYS A 231 -19.04 20.42 11.13
CA LYS A 231 -18.02 19.82 12.02
C LYS A 231 -16.65 19.43 11.42
N ASP A 232 -16.49 19.24 10.10
CA ASP A 232 -15.22 18.68 9.56
C ASP A 232 -14.35 19.64 8.73
N ALA A 233 -14.40 20.94 9.02
CA ALA A 233 -13.33 21.87 8.59
C ALA A 233 -12.09 21.84 9.52
N ALA A 234 -12.10 21.00 10.55
CA ALA A 234 -11.21 21.11 11.72
C ALA A 234 -9.85 20.40 11.57
N ALA A 235 -9.66 19.49 10.60
CA ALA A 235 -8.40 18.75 10.47
C ALA A 235 -7.34 19.44 9.58
N GLY A 236 -7.70 20.50 8.84
CA GLY A 236 -6.72 21.31 8.09
C GLY A 236 -5.86 20.57 7.06
N LYS A 237 -6.15 19.31 6.71
CA LYS A 237 -5.35 18.53 5.75
C LYS A 237 -5.42 19.18 4.37
N ALA A 238 -4.33 19.83 3.98
CA ALA A 238 -4.17 20.41 2.65
C ALA A 238 -4.04 19.29 1.60
N THR A 239 -5.14 18.97 0.91
CA THR A 239 -5.16 18.03 -0.22
C THR A 239 -5.03 18.75 -1.55
N LEU A 240 -4.62 18.03 -2.61
CA LEU A 240 -4.58 18.60 -3.96
C LEU A 240 -5.99 18.97 -4.45
N VAL A 241 -7.00 18.20 -4.05
CA VAL A 241 -8.40 18.45 -4.39
C VAL A 241 -8.89 19.75 -3.74
N ALA A 242 -8.55 19.99 -2.47
CA ALA A 242 -8.88 21.26 -1.81
C ALA A 242 -8.18 22.46 -2.46
N LEU A 243 -6.95 22.30 -2.95
CA LEU A 243 -6.19 23.38 -3.59
C LEU A 243 -6.62 23.68 -5.04
N LYS A 244 -7.02 22.65 -5.80
CA LYS A 244 -7.23 22.75 -7.26
C LYS A 244 -8.69 22.57 -7.69
N GLY A 245 -9.52 22.05 -6.82
CA GLY A 245 -10.94 21.78 -7.06
C GLY A 245 -11.22 20.43 -7.72
N VAL A 246 -12.50 20.06 -7.68
CA VAL A 246 -13.03 18.77 -8.17
C VAL A 246 -12.83 18.60 -9.68
N ASP A 247 -13.08 19.64 -10.48
CA ASP A 247 -12.98 19.54 -11.94
C ASP A 247 -11.54 19.34 -12.42
N TRP A 248 -10.58 19.99 -11.76
CA TRP A 248 -9.16 19.72 -12.00
C TRP A 248 -8.81 18.27 -11.65
N THR A 249 -9.32 17.79 -10.52
CA THR A 249 -9.04 16.43 -10.03
C THR A 249 -9.53 15.37 -11.01
N ARG A 250 -10.77 15.48 -11.50
CA ARG A 250 -11.34 14.55 -12.50
C ARG A 250 -10.53 14.52 -13.79
N ARG A 251 -10.21 15.69 -14.35
CA ARG A 251 -9.35 15.78 -15.56
C ARG A 251 -7.98 15.15 -15.34
N THR A 252 -7.39 15.39 -14.16
CA THR A 252 -6.08 14.82 -13.81
C THR A 252 -6.15 13.30 -13.69
N LEU A 253 -7.21 12.75 -13.09
CA LEU A 253 -7.43 11.31 -13.03
C LEU A 253 -7.53 10.69 -14.44
N ASP A 254 -8.30 11.29 -15.35
CA ASP A 254 -8.40 10.85 -16.74
C ASP A 254 -7.03 10.88 -17.47
N GLU A 255 -6.23 11.92 -17.24
CA GLU A 255 -4.89 12.05 -17.80
C GLU A 255 -3.94 10.97 -17.29
N LEU A 256 -3.95 10.71 -15.98
CA LEU A 256 -3.13 9.67 -15.35
C LEU A 256 -3.49 8.27 -15.87
N VAL A 257 -4.78 7.98 -16.05
CA VAL A 257 -5.24 6.71 -16.63
C VAL A 257 -4.77 6.57 -18.08
N ARG A 258 -4.89 7.62 -18.89
CA ARG A 258 -4.41 7.59 -20.29
C ARG A 258 -2.90 7.38 -20.37
N GLU A 259 -2.12 8.05 -19.52
CA GLU A 259 -0.67 7.86 -19.47
C GLU A 259 -0.32 6.43 -19.02
N ALA A 260 -1.02 5.91 -18.00
CA ALA A 260 -0.83 4.55 -17.51
C ALA A 260 -1.14 3.49 -18.60
N ASP A 261 -2.23 3.65 -19.35
CA ASP A 261 -2.56 2.78 -20.48
C ASP A 261 -1.50 2.87 -21.59
N GLY A 262 -0.95 4.05 -21.86
CA GLY A 262 0.15 4.24 -22.81
C GLY A 262 1.41 3.45 -22.43
N LEU A 263 1.75 3.40 -21.14
CA LEU A 263 2.88 2.60 -20.64
C LEU A 263 2.64 1.09 -20.76
N LEU A 264 1.38 0.65 -20.78
CA LEU A 264 1.03 -0.77 -20.88
C LEU A 264 0.87 -1.24 -22.33
N ALA A 265 0.86 -0.33 -23.31
CA ALA A 265 0.58 -0.65 -24.71
C ALA A 265 1.49 -1.76 -25.29
N SER A 266 2.78 -1.77 -24.94
CA SER A 266 3.73 -2.79 -25.42
C SER A 266 3.47 -4.19 -24.85
N LEU A 267 2.73 -4.30 -23.75
CA LEU A 267 2.35 -5.57 -23.15
C LEU A 267 1.09 -6.17 -23.80
N GLY A 268 0.28 -5.34 -24.47
CA GLY A 268 -0.96 -5.73 -25.14
C GLY A 268 -1.94 -6.41 -24.18
N ALA A 269 -2.57 -7.50 -24.62
CA ALA A 269 -3.56 -8.25 -23.84
C ALA A 269 -3.03 -8.72 -22.46
N ARG A 270 -1.71 -8.86 -22.30
CA ARG A 270 -1.09 -9.29 -21.03
C ARG A 270 -1.27 -8.26 -19.91
N ALA A 271 -1.56 -7.00 -20.24
CA ALA A 271 -1.74 -5.92 -19.27
C ALA A 271 -3.20 -5.51 -19.06
N GLU A 272 -4.18 -6.22 -19.60
CA GLU A 272 -5.61 -5.89 -19.47
C GLU A 272 -6.05 -5.70 -18.02
N VAL A 273 -5.61 -6.59 -17.12
CA VAL A 273 -5.94 -6.51 -15.69
C VAL A 273 -5.29 -5.28 -15.05
N LEU A 274 -4.05 -4.93 -15.42
CA LEU A 274 -3.37 -3.74 -14.91
C LEU A 274 -4.06 -2.45 -15.38
N SER A 275 -4.46 -2.39 -16.65
CA SER A 275 -5.28 -1.29 -17.18
C SER A 275 -6.63 -1.18 -16.46
N ALA A 276 -7.30 -2.31 -16.22
CA ALA A 276 -8.56 -2.34 -15.48
C ALA A 276 -8.39 -1.84 -14.03
N ILE A 277 -7.30 -2.20 -13.37
CA ILE A 277 -6.97 -1.71 -12.02
C ILE A 277 -6.72 -0.20 -12.04
N ALA A 278 -5.96 0.32 -13.01
CA ALA A 278 -5.69 1.76 -13.11
C ALA A 278 -6.99 2.57 -13.25
N ARG A 279 -7.92 2.10 -14.09
CA ARG A 279 -9.27 2.71 -14.24
C ARG A 279 -10.09 2.58 -12.97
N TYR A 280 -10.14 1.38 -12.38
CA TYR A 280 -10.87 1.16 -11.12
C TYR A 280 -10.38 2.07 -9.98
N VAL A 281 -9.07 2.30 -9.89
CA VAL A 281 -8.47 3.20 -8.90
C VAL A 281 -8.91 4.65 -9.11
N ALA A 282 -9.06 5.11 -10.35
CA ALA A 282 -9.53 6.46 -10.69
C ALA A 282 -11.05 6.63 -10.52
N ASP A 283 -11.84 5.60 -10.86
CA ASP A 283 -13.31 5.64 -10.90
C ASP A 283 -13.99 5.17 -9.61
N ARG A 284 -13.22 4.82 -8.58
CA ARG A 284 -13.76 4.22 -7.36
C ARG A 284 -14.79 5.13 -6.68
N SER A 285 -15.86 4.52 -6.22
CA SER A 285 -16.97 5.15 -5.48
C SER A 285 -16.99 4.79 -3.98
N ALA A 286 -16.06 3.92 -3.54
CA ALA A 286 -15.86 3.47 -2.16
C ALA A 286 -14.48 2.82 -1.97
#